data_AF-A0A4U0YX74-F1
#
_entry.id   AF-A0A4U0YX74-F1
#
_cell.length_a   1.000
_cell.length_b   1.000
_cell.length_c   1.000
_cell.angle_alpha   90.00
_cell.angle_beta   90.00
_cell.angle_gamma   90.00
#
_symmetry.space_group_name_H-M   'P 1'
#
loop_
_entity.id
_entity.type
_entity.pdbx_description
1 polymer ?
#
loop_
_entity_poly.entity_id
_entity_poly.type
_entity_poly.pdbx_seq_one_letter_code
_entity_poly.pdbx_strand_id
1 'polypeptide(L)'
;MHMDTLSHGDFSCEVEQDDSSAKPTGILKYRAFEVGRIVGSSQDDLRARFADICDFIDSGGMVRHSVVMLGYHNKAFKGDVLLVDGEIIGEWVSDDEEWYHFTASESSNFICSAPSPWMLHDAISDWVESRGNSKKA
;
A
#
# COMPACT_ATOMS: atom_id res chain seq x y z
N MET A 1 22.89 3.61 4.00
CA MET A 1 23.70 2.53 3.38
C MET A 1 22.77 1.41 2.93
N HIS A 2 22.89 0.96 1.67
CA HIS A 2 22.17 -0.22 1.18
C HIS A 2 22.71 -1.49 1.85
N MET A 3 21.83 -2.36 2.33
CA MET A 3 22.21 -3.56 3.08
C MET A 3 21.86 -4.86 2.37
N ASP A 4 20.67 -4.92 1.78
CA ASP A 4 20.07 -6.16 1.28
C ASP A 4 18.97 -5.83 0.27
N THR A 5 18.62 -6.79 -0.59
CA THR A 5 17.47 -6.69 -1.51
C THR A 5 16.65 -7.96 -1.41
N LEU A 6 15.41 -7.84 -0.95
CA LEU A 6 14.42 -8.91 -0.96
C LEU A 6 13.67 -8.86 -2.30
N SER A 7 13.30 -10.01 -2.85
CA SER A 7 12.65 -10.08 -4.16
C SER A 7 11.55 -11.14 -4.18
N HIS A 8 10.46 -10.83 -4.87
CA HIS A 8 9.30 -11.68 -5.11
C HIS A 8 8.74 -11.41 -6.51
N GLY A 9 9.20 -12.17 -7.50
CA GLY A 9 8.88 -11.92 -8.91
C GLY A 9 9.38 -10.55 -9.39
N ASP A 10 8.45 -9.72 -9.89
CA ASP A 10 8.72 -8.34 -10.33
C ASP A 10 8.70 -7.32 -9.16
N PHE A 11 8.34 -7.76 -7.94
CA PHE A 11 8.29 -6.92 -6.74
C PHE A 11 9.54 -7.11 -5.90
N SER A 12 10.09 -6.03 -5.33
CA SER A 12 11.30 -6.08 -4.50
C SER A 12 11.26 -5.08 -3.36
N CYS A 13 12.10 -5.31 -2.35
CA CYS A 13 12.31 -4.40 -1.23
C CYS A 13 13.81 -4.18 -1.04
N GLU A 14 14.27 -2.96 -1.29
CA GLU A 14 15.65 -2.55 -1.02
C GLU A 14 15.76 -2.08 0.42
N VAL A 15 16.54 -2.81 1.22
CA VAL A 15 16.76 -2.49 2.63
C VAL A 15 17.91 -1.51 2.75
N GLU A 16 17.60 -0.36 3.35
CA GLU A 16 18.56 0.69 3.68
C GLU A 16 18.59 0.92 5.19
N GLN A 17 19.79 1.16 5.72
CA GLN A 17 19.99 1.65 7.07
C GLN A 17 20.77 2.95 6.99
N ASP A 18 20.18 4.03 7.48
CA ASP A 18 20.90 5.29 7.62
C ASP A 18 21.71 5.27 8.92
N ASP A 19 22.95 5.76 8.87
CA ASP A 19 23.83 5.83 10.04
C ASP A 19 23.26 6.76 11.12
N SER A 20 22.32 7.63 10.74
CA SER A 20 21.59 8.54 11.63
C SER A 20 20.25 8.00 12.14
N SER A 21 19.69 6.97 11.50
CA SER A 21 18.39 6.39 11.88
C SER A 21 18.57 5.11 12.69
N ALA A 22 17.89 5.03 13.83
CA ALA A 22 17.91 3.82 14.65
C ALA A 22 17.14 2.63 14.04
N LYS A 23 16.45 2.85 12.92
CA LYS A 23 15.50 1.90 12.32
C LYS A 23 15.79 1.70 10.83
N PRO A 24 15.94 0.46 10.36
CA PRO A 24 16.09 0.19 8.93
C PRO A 24 14.79 0.50 8.17
N THR A 25 14.94 0.90 6.93
CA THR A 25 13.84 1.24 6.01
C THR A 25 13.90 0.34 4.78
N GLY A 26 12.75 -0.13 4.32
CA GLY A 26 12.61 -0.87 3.07
C GLY A 26 11.93 -0.01 2.00
N ILE A 27 12.58 0.15 0.85
CA ILE A 27 12.00 0.80 -0.33
C ILE A 27 11.34 -0.28 -1.19
N LEU A 28 10.01 -0.25 -1.27
CA LEU A 28 9.24 -1.19 -2.07
C LEU A 28 9.26 -0.75 -3.54
N LYS A 29 9.61 -1.67 -4.43
CA LYS A 29 9.66 -1.42 -5.87
C LYS A 29 8.88 -2.46 -6.64
N TYR A 30 8.20 -2.00 -7.67
CA TYR A 30 7.73 -2.86 -8.75
C TYR A 30 8.61 -2.59 -9.97
N ARG A 31 9.44 -3.57 -10.33
CA ARG A 31 10.55 -3.42 -11.28
C ARG A 31 11.48 -2.27 -10.86
N ALA A 32 11.52 -1.20 -11.65
CA ALA A 32 12.36 -0.03 -11.39
C ALA A 32 11.64 1.11 -10.66
N PHE A 33 10.33 0.99 -10.41
CA PHE A 33 9.51 2.07 -9.87
C PHE A 33 9.28 1.88 -8.37
N GLU A 34 9.55 2.93 -7.60
CA GLU A 34 9.19 2.98 -6.18
C GLU A 34 7.66 3.05 -6.04
N VAL A 35 7.10 2.12 -5.27
CA VAL A 35 5.66 2.01 -5.02
C VAL A 35 5.29 2.15 -3.55
N GLY A 36 6.27 2.25 -2.66
CA GLY A 36 6.03 2.55 -1.25
C GLY A 36 7.26 2.38 -0.39
N ARG A 37 7.09 2.63 0.92
CA ARG A 37 8.15 2.44 1.91
C ARG A 37 7.62 1.79 3.17
N ILE A 38 8.43 0.93 3.77
CA ILE A 38 8.17 0.32 5.08
C ILE A 38 9.31 0.65 6.04
N VAL A 39 9.00 0.73 7.33
CA VAL A 39 9.99 0.93 8.39
C VAL A 39 9.91 -0.25 9.34
N GLY A 40 11.06 -0.86 9.63
CA GLY A 40 11.16 -1.96 10.57
C GLY A 40 11.90 -1.56 11.84
N SER A 41 11.69 -2.33 12.89
CA SER A 41 12.48 -2.32 14.11
C SER A 41 13.81 -3.07 13.94
N SER A 42 13.88 -3.98 12.98
CA SER A 42 15.06 -4.75 12.59
C SER A 42 14.97 -5.18 11.12
N GLN A 43 16.03 -5.78 10.58
CA GLN A 43 16.01 -6.37 9.23
C GLN A 43 15.06 -7.56 9.14
N ASP A 44 14.93 -8.36 10.20
CA ASP A 44 13.99 -9.50 10.22
C ASP A 44 12.52 -9.04 10.27
N ASP A 45 12.23 -7.93 10.94
CA ASP A 45 10.91 -7.28 10.91
C ASP A 45 10.58 -6.77 9.49
N LEU A 46 11.55 -6.17 8.79
CA LEU A 46 11.37 -5.79 7.37
C LEU A 46 11.11 -7.00 6.47
N ARG A 47 11.80 -8.12 6.71
CA ARG A 47 11.57 -9.37 5.95
C ARG A 47 10.18 -9.92 6.19
N ALA A 48 9.72 -9.95 7.44
CA ALA A 48 8.38 -10.40 7.78
C ALA A 48 7.32 -9.52 7.12
N ARG A 49 7.43 -8.20 7.26
CA ARG A 49 6.52 -7.24 6.61
C ARG A 49 6.52 -7.37 5.09
N PHE A 50 7.69 -7.54 4.48
CA PHE A 50 7.78 -7.75 3.05
C PHE A 50 7.08 -9.04 2.62
N ALA A 51 7.23 -10.13 3.38
CA ALA A 51 6.52 -11.38 3.12
C ALA A 51 5.00 -11.22 3.20
N ASP A 52 4.49 -10.51 4.22
CA ASP A 52 3.05 -10.23 4.35
C ASP A 52 2.51 -9.44 3.14
N ILE A 53 3.28 -8.47 2.63
CA ILE A 53 2.92 -7.72 1.42
C ILE A 53 2.92 -8.63 0.18
N CYS A 54 3.89 -9.56 0.09
CA CYS A 54 3.93 -10.52 -1.01
C CYS A 54 2.70 -11.43 -1.00
N ASP A 55 2.22 -11.85 0.18
CA ASP A 55 0.99 -12.65 0.30
C ASP A 55 -0.24 -11.87 -0.21
N PHE A 56 -0.30 -10.55 0.02
CA PHE A 56 -1.36 -9.70 -0.55
C PHE A 56 -1.28 -9.62 -2.08
N ILE A 57 -0.07 -9.46 -2.63
CA ILE A 57 0.15 -9.41 -4.08
C ILE A 57 -0.25 -10.74 -4.74
N ASP A 58 0.18 -11.86 -4.16
CA ASP A 58 -0.14 -13.21 -4.65
C ASP A 58 -1.64 -13.50 -4.61
N SER A 59 -2.36 -12.87 -3.67
CA SER A 59 -3.82 -12.92 -3.57
C SER A 59 -4.54 -11.98 -4.56
N GLY A 60 -3.79 -11.25 -5.38
CA GLY A 60 -4.29 -10.33 -6.40
C GLY A 60 -4.42 -8.87 -5.93
N GLY A 61 -3.72 -8.47 -4.88
CA GLY A 61 -3.62 -7.09 -4.44
C GLY A 61 -2.71 -6.24 -5.33
N MET A 62 -2.98 -4.93 -5.38
CA MET A 62 -2.13 -3.94 -6.05
C MET A 62 -1.47 -3.06 -4.99
N VAL A 63 -0.14 -2.91 -5.04
CA VAL A 63 0.61 -2.00 -4.17
C VAL A 63 0.98 -0.73 -4.93
N ARG A 64 0.61 0.43 -4.39
CA ARG A 64 0.97 1.73 -4.96
C ARG A 64 0.91 2.83 -3.90
N HIS A 65 1.86 3.74 -3.92
CA HIS A 65 1.95 4.85 -2.96
C HIS A 65 1.84 4.42 -1.48
N SER A 66 2.45 3.29 -1.11
CA SER A 66 2.35 2.69 0.24
C SER A 66 0.93 2.25 0.65
N VAL A 67 0.00 2.16 -0.30
CA VAL A 67 -1.34 1.62 -0.16
C VAL A 67 -1.42 0.29 -0.91
N VAL A 68 -2.18 -0.65 -0.35
CA VAL A 68 -2.49 -1.95 -0.93
C VAL A 68 -3.99 -2.00 -1.17
N MET A 69 -4.41 -2.20 -2.41
CA MET A 69 -5.81 -2.38 -2.77
C MET A 69 -6.04 -3.86 -3.13
N LEU A 70 -6.71 -4.61 -2.25
CA LEU A 70 -7.03 -6.02 -2.48
C LEU A 70 -8.14 -6.17 -3.53
N GLY A 71 -8.27 -7.34 -4.15
CA GLY A 71 -9.32 -7.56 -5.14
C GLY A 71 -9.01 -7.01 -6.54
N TYR A 72 -7.92 -6.26 -6.69
CA TYR A 72 -7.57 -5.54 -7.93
C TYR A 72 -7.37 -6.49 -9.13
N HIS A 73 -6.61 -7.57 -8.93
CA HIS A 73 -6.22 -8.49 -10.01
C HIS A 73 -7.02 -9.79 -10.05
N ASN A 74 -7.88 -10.04 -9.05
CA ASN A 74 -8.63 -11.30 -8.95
C ASN A 74 -10.08 -11.19 -9.49
N LYS A 75 -10.38 -10.13 -10.26
CA LYS A 75 -11.72 -9.82 -10.81
C LYS A 75 -12.79 -9.61 -9.75
N ALA A 76 -12.40 -9.32 -8.51
CA ALA A 76 -13.35 -8.84 -7.53
C ALA A 76 -13.76 -7.40 -7.88
N PHE A 77 -15.03 -7.10 -7.67
CA PHE A 77 -15.58 -5.74 -7.77
C PHE A 77 -15.56 -5.02 -6.42
N LYS A 78 -14.72 -5.49 -5.49
CA LYS A 78 -14.54 -4.93 -4.14
C LYS A 78 -13.30 -5.51 -3.47
N GLY A 79 -12.84 -4.88 -2.40
CA GLY A 79 -11.81 -5.42 -1.53
C GLY A 79 -11.42 -4.47 -0.41
N ASP A 80 -10.65 -4.99 0.54
CA ASP A 80 -10.06 -4.15 1.59
C ASP A 80 -8.96 -3.28 1.00
N VAL A 81 -8.80 -2.11 1.60
CA VAL A 81 -7.70 -1.19 1.32
C VAL A 81 -6.86 -1.08 2.57
N LEU A 82 -5.56 -1.33 2.43
CA LEU A 82 -4.62 -1.38 3.53
C LEU A 82 -3.46 -0.42 3.29
N LEU A 83 -2.79 -0.01 4.37
CA LEU A 83 -1.42 0.49 4.28
C LEU A 83 -0.44 -0.68 4.17
N VAL A 84 0.76 -0.43 3.67
CA VAL A 84 1.83 -1.44 3.56
C VAL A 84 2.32 -2.00 4.91
N ASP A 85 1.88 -1.45 6.04
CA ASP A 85 2.12 -2.03 7.36
C ASP A 85 1.01 -3.02 7.80
N GLY A 86 0.00 -3.24 6.96
CA GLY A 86 -1.12 -4.13 7.19
C GLY A 86 -2.33 -3.47 7.86
N GLU A 87 -2.31 -2.16 8.16
CA GLU A 87 -3.48 -1.46 8.69
C GLU A 87 -4.59 -1.37 7.64
N ILE A 88 -5.78 -1.92 7.92
CA ILE A 88 -6.97 -1.74 7.08
C ILE A 88 -7.53 -0.33 7.29
N ILE A 89 -7.47 0.49 6.24
CA ILE A 89 -7.94 1.89 6.25
C ILE A 89 -9.35 2.06 5.67
N GLY A 90 -9.87 1.02 5.03
CA GLY A 90 -11.24 1.00 4.53
C GLY A 90 -11.46 -0.09 3.50
N GLU A 91 -12.52 0.06 2.72
CA GLU A 91 -12.90 -0.85 1.64
C GLU A 91 -13.19 -0.08 0.36
N TRP A 92 -12.99 -0.72 -0.79
CA TRP A 92 -13.44 -0.22 -2.07
C TRP A 92 -14.47 -1.15 -2.71
N VAL A 93 -15.32 -0.58 -3.56
CA VAL A 93 -16.35 -1.29 -4.31
C VAL A 93 -16.59 -0.64 -5.67
N SER A 94 -16.90 -1.45 -6.68
CA SER A 94 -17.44 -1.00 -7.96
C SER A 94 -18.97 -1.01 -7.92
N ASP A 95 -19.60 0.04 -8.44
CA ASP A 95 -21.04 0.08 -8.65
C ASP A 95 -21.45 -0.45 -10.03
N ASP A 96 -22.76 -0.42 -10.31
CA ASP A 96 -23.36 -0.88 -11.57
C ASP A 96 -23.06 0.07 -12.76
N GLU A 97 -22.60 1.29 -12.50
CA GLU A 97 -22.21 2.28 -13.51
C GLU A 97 -20.69 2.22 -13.83
N GLU A 98 -20.02 1.17 -13.35
CA GLU A 98 -18.56 0.97 -13.45
C GLU A 98 -17.74 2.07 -12.78
N TRP A 99 -18.31 2.78 -11.79
CA TRP A 99 -17.58 3.66 -10.90
C TRP A 99 -17.05 2.90 -9.70
N TYR A 100 -15.90 3.37 -9.21
CA TYR A 100 -15.20 2.77 -8.09
C TYR A 100 -15.23 3.74 -6.92
N HIS A 101 -15.57 3.25 -5.74
CA HIS A 101 -15.76 4.04 -4.54
C HIS A 101 -14.88 3.51 -3.43
N PHE A 102 -14.36 4.40 -2.60
CA PHE A 102 -13.66 4.06 -1.38
C PHE A 102 -14.41 4.61 -0.16
N THR A 103 -14.60 3.75 0.84
CA THR A 103 -15.15 4.08 2.15
C THR A 103 -14.09 3.82 3.20
N ALA A 104 -13.69 4.85 3.94
CA ALA A 104 -12.79 4.68 5.07
C ALA A 104 -13.46 3.90 6.20
N SER A 105 -12.69 3.11 6.97
CA SER A 105 -13.20 2.28 8.07
C SER A 105 -14.05 3.05 9.10
N GLU A 106 -13.73 4.31 9.34
CA GLU A 106 -14.47 5.20 10.25
C GLU A 106 -15.61 6.02 9.61
N SER A 107 -15.89 5.82 8.32
CA SER A 107 -16.88 6.58 7.56
C SER A 107 -18.02 5.69 7.09
N SER A 108 -19.22 6.27 7.00
CA SER A 108 -20.37 5.62 6.34
C SER A 108 -20.64 6.16 4.93
N ASN A 109 -19.89 7.18 4.52
CA ASN A 109 -19.99 7.79 3.20
C ASN A 109 -18.71 7.54 2.39
N PHE A 110 -18.87 7.49 1.06
CA PHE A 110 -17.74 7.46 0.13
C PHE A 110 -16.85 8.68 0.35
N ILE A 111 -15.57 8.42 0.56
CA ILE A 111 -14.53 9.44 0.74
C ILE A 111 -14.07 9.94 -0.63
N CYS A 112 -13.83 9.01 -1.55
CA CYS A 112 -13.50 9.33 -2.93
C CYS A 112 -14.11 8.30 -3.89
N SER A 113 -14.30 8.76 -5.12
CA SER A 113 -14.85 7.96 -6.22
C SER A 113 -14.03 8.25 -7.47
N ALA A 114 -13.86 7.26 -8.33
CA ALA A 114 -13.13 7.41 -9.57
C ALA A 114 -13.67 6.49 -10.67
N PRO A 115 -13.46 6.83 -11.96
CA PRO A 115 -13.94 6.02 -13.08
C PRO A 115 -13.04 4.81 -13.40
N SER A 116 -12.00 4.56 -12.61
CA SER A 116 -11.18 3.37 -12.73
C SER A 116 -10.52 2.99 -11.39
N PRO A 117 -10.17 1.71 -11.17
CA PRO A 117 -9.46 1.28 -9.97
C PRO A 117 -8.11 1.99 -9.81
N TRP A 118 -7.42 2.26 -10.93
CA TRP A 118 -6.14 2.95 -10.94
C TRP A 118 -6.24 4.37 -10.39
N MET A 119 -7.24 5.12 -10.88
CA MET A 119 -7.51 6.48 -10.41
C MET A 119 -8.05 6.51 -8.99
N LEU A 120 -8.83 5.48 -8.60
CA LEU A 120 -9.27 5.37 -7.20
C LEU A 120 -8.06 5.21 -6.28
N HIS A 121 -7.10 4.36 -6.64
CA HIS A 121 -5.90 4.13 -5.83
C HIS A 121 -5.09 5.43 -5.64
N ASP A 122 -4.99 6.27 -6.67
CA ASP A 122 -4.39 7.61 -6.58
C ASP A 122 -5.16 8.52 -5.62
N ALA A 123 -6.49 8.58 -5.74
CA ALA A 123 -7.32 9.40 -4.87
C ALA A 123 -7.27 8.95 -3.40
N ILE A 124 -7.15 7.64 -3.15
CA ILE A 124 -6.95 7.10 -1.80
C ILE A 124 -5.59 7.54 -1.25
N SER A 125 -4.52 7.46 -2.05
CA SER A 125 -3.20 7.91 -1.64
C SER A 125 -3.20 9.38 -1.24
N ASP A 126 -3.77 10.25 -2.07
CA ASP A 126 -3.89 11.69 -1.78
C ASP A 126 -4.66 11.94 -0.46
N TRP A 127 -5.72 11.16 -0.23
CA TRP A 127 -6.47 11.22 1.02
C TRP A 127 -5.64 10.77 2.23
N VAL A 128 -4.89 9.66 2.14
CA VAL A 128 -3.98 9.20 3.20
C VAL A 128 -2.94 10.26 3.53
N GLU A 129 -2.32 10.87 2.53
CA GLU A 129 -1.34 11.95 2.72
C GLU A 129 -1.97 13.16 3.42
N SER A 130 -3.20 13.55 3.04
CA SER A 130 -3.92 14.65 3.68
C SER A 130 -4.19 14.40 5.18
N ARG A 131 -4.40 13.14 5.58
CA ARG A 131 -4.57 12.73 6.99
C ARG A 131 -3.24 12.69 7.75
N GLY A 132 -2.16 12.29 7.09
CA GLY A 132 -0.82 12.31 7.66
C GLY A 132 -0.34 13.73 7.98
N ASN A 133 -0.66 14.69 7.10
CA ASN A 133 -0.33 16.11 7.31
C ASN A 133 -1.20 16.78 8.37
N SER A 134 -2.48 16.40 8.51
CA SER A 134 -3.34 16.97 9.55
C SER A 134 -2.97 16.53 10.98
N LYS A 135 -2.28 15.40 11.14
CA LYS A 135 -1.72 14.96 12.43
C LYS A 135 -0.40 15.67 12.82
N LYS A 136 0.19 16.47 11.93
CA LYS A 136 1.44 17.23 12.16
C LYS A 136 1.23 18.74 12.36
N ALA A 137 -0.02 19.21 12.39
CA ALA A 137 -0.40 20.61 12.60
C ALA A 137 -0.82 20.88 14.05
#